data_AF-A0A8W8LZZ0-F1
#
_entry.id   AF-A0A8W8LZZ0-F1
#
_cell.length_a   1.000
_cell.length_b   1.000
_cell.length_c   1.000
_cell.angle_alpha   90.00
_cell.angle_beta   90.00
_cell.angle_gamma   90.00
#
_symmetry.space_group_name_H-M   'P 1'
#
loop_
_entity.id
_entity.type
_entity.pdbx_description
1 polymer ?
#
loop_
_entity_poly.entity_id
_entity_poly.type
_entity_poly.pdbx_seq_one_letter_code
_entity_poly.pdbx_strand_id
1 'polypeptide(L)'
;MNVALICSSFLVPIIGFLFDGNSPGHVPGQGVERFPRDCQDILWEGFTESKVYQIYPQGSGELDVFCDQHTDGGGWTVIQRRYDRVIDFFRTWKDYKYGFGNKSDEYWLGNHRIYEIV
;
A
#
# COMPACT_ATOMS: atom_id res chain seq x y z
N MET A 1 5.15 -2.53 -8.32
CA MET A 1 4.16 -2.28 -7.26
C MET A 1 3.51 -3.59 -6.83
N ASN A 2 3.38 -3.79 -5.52
CA ASN A 2 2.68 -4.92 -4.92
C ASN A 2 1.31 -4.44 -4.38
N VAL A 3 0.22 -5.18 -4.62
CA VAL A 3 -1.14 -4.81 -4.17
C VAL A 3 -1.73 -5.88 -3.26
N ALA A 4 -2.26 -5.47 -2.11
CA ALA A 4 -2.83 -6.38 -1.12
C ALA A 4 -4.31 -6.08 -0.82
N LEU A 5 -5.06 -7.17 -0.57
CA LEU A 5 -6.40 -7.17 0.01
C LEU A 5 -6.32 -7.80 1.40
N ILE A 6 -6.55 -7.03 2.46
CA ILE A 6 -6.51 -7.53 3.83
C ILE A 6 -7.93 -7.87 4.28
N CYS A 7 -8.20 -9.16 4.51
CA CYS A 7 -9.46 -9.65 5.06
C CYS A 7 -9.21 -10.37 6.40
N SER A 8 -9.99 -10.07 7.44
CA SER A 8 -9.85 -10.59 8.81
C SER A 8 -10.00 -12.11 8.99
N SER A 9 -9.99 -12.89 7.93
CA SER A 9 -10.12 -14.35 7.99
C SER A 9 -8.87 -15.13 7.61
N PHE A 10 -7.80 -14.52 7.09
CA PHE A 10 -6.57 -15.27 6.80
C PHE A 10 -5.32 -14.38 6.89
N LEU A 11 -4.64 -14.41 8.03
CA LEU A 11 -3.18 -14.50 8.00
C LEU A 11 -2.89 -15.89 7.43
N VAL A 12 -2.67 -16.02 6.13
CA VAL A 12 -2.10 -17.28 5.61
C VAL A 12 -0.59 -17.19 5.86
N PRO A 13 -0.01 -18.03 6.73
CA PRO A 13 1.42 -18.18 6.77
C PRO A 13 1.78 -19.23 5.72
N ILE A 14 2.34 -18.84 4.58
CA ILE A 14 3.03 -19.80 3.70
C ILE A 14 4.52 -19.56 3.82
N ILE A 15 5.10 -20.31 4.77
CA ILE A 15 6.34 -21.06 4.64
C ILE A 15 7.45 -20.37 3.82
N GLY A 16 8.29 -19.65 4.57
CA GLY A 16 9.75 -19.74 4.57
C GLY A 16 10.50 -19.82 3.25
N PHE A 17 11.26 -18.77 2.96
CA PHE A 17 12.60 -18.89 2.37
C PHE A 17 13.54 -17.83 2.97
N LEU A 18 14.59 -18.30 3.63
CA LEU A 18 15.78 -17.52 3.94
C LEU A 18 16.47 -17.15 2.62
N PHE A 19 16.67 -15.86 2.38
CA PHE A 19 17.83 -15.38 1.62
C PHE A 19 18.34 -14.09 2.26
N ASP A 20 19.49 -14.22 2.93
CA ASP A 20 20.42 -13.11 3.13
C ASP A 20 20.76 -12.52 1.76
N GLY A 21 20.43 -11.24 1.57
CA GLY A 21 20.63 -10.52 0.31
C GLY A 21 21.18 -9.13 0.56
N ASN A 22 22.44 -9.06 0.99
CA ASN A 22 23.25 -7.84 0.95
C ASN A 22 23.29 -7.30 -0.50
N SER A 23 23.00 -6.01 -0.71
CA SER A 23 23.23 -5.33 -1.99
C SER A 23 23.36 -3.81 -1.84
N PRO A 24 24.09 -3.15 -2.76
CA PRO A 24 25.18 -2.27 -2.38
C PRO A 24 24.85 -0.78 -2.50
N GLY A 25 25.46 0.00 -1.59
CA GLY A 25 25.91 1.38 -1.79
C GLY A 25 25.00 2.32 -2.57
N HIS A 26 24.12 3.04 -1.86
CA HIS A 26 23.56 4.29 -2.37
C HIS A 26 24.54 5.44 -2.12
N VAL A 27 25.01 6.08 -3.19
CA VAL A 27 25.86 7.29 -3.16
C VAL A 27 24.95 8.52 -3.02
N PRO A 28 25.14 9.42 -2.04
CA PRO A 28 24.29 10.60 -1.92
C PRO A 28 24.78 11.67 -2.90
N GLY A 29 24.03 11.91 -3.97
CA GLY A 29 24.38 12.88 -5.00
C GLY A 29 23.18 13.40 -5.77
N GLN A 30 22.71 14.58 -5.37
CA GLN A 30 21.78 15.49 -6.06
C GLN A 30 20.32 15.03 -6.17
N GLY A 31 19.55 15.28 -5.11
CA GLY A 31 18.12 14.96 -5.06
C GLY A 31 17.29 15.97 -5.87
N VAL A 32 16.91 15.59 -7.09
CA VAL A 32 15.54 15.88 -7.53
C VAL A 32 14.64 15.24 -6.46
N GLU A 33 13.74 15.98 -5.81
CA GLU A 33 12.76 15.37 -4.91
C GLU A 33 11.96 14.35 -5.71
N ARG A 34 12.34 13.09 -5.60
CA ARG A 34 11.63 11.97 -6.19
C ARG A 34 10.62 11.54 -5.16
N PHE A 35 9.39 11.99 -5.35
CA PHE A 35 8.29 11.52 -4.53
C PHE A 35 8.08 10.02 -4.74
N PRO A 36 7.80 9.25 -3.68
CA PRO A 36 7.56 7.81 -3.79
C PRO A 36 6.30 7.56 -4.62
N ARG A 37 6.39 6.70 -5.63
CA ARG A 37 5.24 6.39 -6.50
C ARG A 37 4.34 5.32 -5.91
N ASP A 38 4.90 4.45 -5.08
CA ASP A 38 4.20 3.35 -4.43
C ASP A 38 4.84 3.01 -3.07
N CYS A 39 4.23 2.06 -2.35
CA CYS A 39 4.76 1.59 -1.05
C CYS A 39 6.10 0.87 -1.16
N GLN A 40 6.52 0.43 -2.35
CA GLN A 40 7.80 -0.21 -2.56
C GLN A 40 8.94 0.82 -2.58
N ASP A 41 8.75 1.96 -3.25
CA ASP A 41 9.67 3.09 -3.20
C ASP A 41 9.89 3.53 -1.73
N ILE A 42 8.81 3.63 -0.96
CA ILE A 42 8.84 3.97 0.48
C ILE A 42 9.67 2.95 1.28
N LEU A 43 9.51 1.66 1.01
CA LEU A 43 10.30 0.63 1.69
C LEU A 43 11.79 0.75 1.37
N TRP A 44 12.14 1.02 0.11
CA TRP A 44 13.53 1.18 -0.33
C TRP A 44 14.20 2.42 0.23
N GLU A 45 13.42 3.46 0.54
CA GLU A 45 13.89 4.64 1.28
C GLU A 45 14.14 4.34 2.77
N GLY A 46 13.81 3.14 3.24
CA GLY A 46 14.06 2.68 4.61
C GLY A 46 12.87 2.88 5.56
N PHE A 47 11.71 3.29 5.06
CA PHE A 47 10.50 3.41 5.88
C PHE A 47 9.82 2.04 6.00
N THR A 48 10.11 1.35 7.10
CA THR A 48 9.66 -0.03 7.33
C THR A 48 8.39 -0.14 8.19
N GLU A 49 7.82 0.97 8.66
CA GLU A 49 6.60 0.93 9.48
C GLU A 49 5.35 0.76 8.62
N SER A 50 4.45 -0.15 9.00
CA SER A 50 3.15 -0.28 8.33
C SER A 50 2.15 0.77 8.80
N LYS A 51 1.85 1.76 7.96
CA LYS A 51 0.93 2.87 8.25
C LYS A 51 0.45 3.54 6.96
N VAL A 52 -0.37 4.58 7.10
CA VAL A 52 -0.75 5.43 5.96
C VAL A 52 0.45 6.29 5.55
N TYR A 53 0.78 6.22 4.27
CA TYR A 53 1.75 7.08 3.62
C TYR A 53 1.10 7.79 2.44
N GLN A 54 1.80 8.83 2.00
CA GLN A 54 1.46 9.59 0.83
C GLN A 54 2.33 9.15 -0.35
N ILE A 55 1.69 8.79 -1.46
CA ILE A 55 2.36 8.40 -2.70
C ILE A 55 1.94 9.31 -3.85
N TYR A 56 2.73 9.32 -4.91
CA TYR A 56 2.52 10.15 -6.09
C TYR A 56 2.55 9.28 -7.35
N PRO A 57 1.46 8.55 -7.65
CA PRO A 57 1.35 7.75 -8.85
C PRO A 57 1.40 8.63 -10.11
N GLN A 58 1.88 8.06 -11.21
CA GLN A 58 2.11 8.83 -12.42
C GLN A 58 0.81 9.38 -13.00
N GLY A 59 0.70 10.72 -13.04
CA GLY A 59 -0.44 11.40 -13.66
C GLY A 59 -1.69 11.50 -12.79
N SER A 60 -1.61 11.11 -11.52
CA SER A 60 -2.77 10.95 -10.62
C SER A 60 -2.80 11.95 -9.46
N GLY A 61 -1.69 12.67 -9.28
CA GLY A 61 -1.46 13.54 -8.15
C GLY A 61 -1.17 12.76 -6.87
N GLU A 62 -1.31 13.44 -5.75
CA GLU A 62 -1.10 12.89 -4.41
C GLU A 62 -2.21 11.91 -4.02
N LEU A 63 -1.84 10.79 -3.40
CA LEU A 63 -2.75 9.76 -2.93
C LEU A 63 -2.29 9.17 -1.60
N ASP A 64 -3.18 9.18 -0.60
CA ASP A 64 -2.94 8.49 0.67
C ASP A 64 -3.31 7.01 0.57
N VAL A 65 -2.36 6.14 0.92
CA VAL A 65 -2.51 4.68 0.91
C VAL A 65 -1.97 4.07 2.21
N PHE A 66 -2.56 2.96 2.66
CA PHE A 66 -1.93 2.16 3.70
C PHE A 66 -0.85 1.27 3.08
N CYS A 67 0.39 1.41 3.56
CA CYS A 67 1.49 0.54 3.18
C CYS A 67 1.67 -0.55 4.21
N ASP A 68 1.61 -1.81 3.78
CA ASP A 68 2.06 -2.94 4.58
C ASP A 68 3.52 -3.23 4.22
N GLN A 69 4.39 -2.91 5.19
CA GLN A 69 5.84 -3.01 5.08
C GLN A 69 6.41 -4.25 5.78
N HIS A 70 5.54 -5.16 6.26
CA HIS A 70 5.95 -6.34 7.01
C HIS A 70 5.56 -7.65 6.33
N THR A 71 4.37 -7.74 5.75
CA THR A 71 3.87 -8.98 5.13
C THR A 71 4.68 -9.32 3.87
N ASP A 72 5.12 -10.57 3.72
CA ASP A 72 5.83 -11.09 2.53
C ASP A 72 6.94 -10.18 1.99
N GLY A 73 7.74 -9.58 2.88
CA GLY A 73 8.87 -8.72 2.50
C GLY A 73 8.51 -7.23 2.34
N GLY A 74 7.25 -6.85 2.56
CA GLY A 74 6.79 -5.45 2.56
C GLY A 74 6.59 -4.87 1.16
N GLY A 75 6.40 -3.55 1.11
CA GLY A 75 6.18 -2.80 -0.13
C GLY A 75 4.77 -2.91 -0.68
N TRP A 76 3.81 -3.41 0.10
CA TRP A 76 2.44 -3.64 -0.35
C TRP A 76 1.60 -2.38 -0.22
N THR A 77 1.04 -1.92 -1.33
CA THR A 77 -0.02 -0.92 -1.36
C THR A 77 -1.36 -1.62 -1.11
N VAL A 78 -1.98 -1.36 0.04
CA VAL A 78 -3.26 -2.00 0.39
C VAL A 78 -4.42 -1.26 -0.30
N ILE A 79 -5.27 -1.98 -1.03
CA ILE A 79 -6.43 -1.39 -1.74
C ILE A 79 -7.77 -1.64 -1.03
N GLN A 80 -7.81 -2.66 -0.16
CA GLN A 80 -8.94 -2.99 0.70
C GLN A 80 -8.44 -3.48 2.05
N ARG A 81 -9.08 -3.05 3.12
CA ARG A 81 -8.77 -3.48 4.48
C ARG A 81 -10.04 -3.77 5.28
N ARG A 82 -10.15 -4.97 5.88
CA ARG A 82 -11.28 -5.45 6.68
C ARG A 82 -10.77 -6.07 7.98
N TYR A 83 -11.32 -5.64 9.12
CA TYR A 83 -11.05 -6.21 10.44
C TYR A 83 -12.32 -6.64 11.13
N ASP A 84 -13.12 -5.68 11.59
CA ASP A 84 -14.21 -5.95 12.54
C ASP A 84 -15.61 -5.58 12.00
N ARG A 85 -15.75 -5.39 10.69
CA ARG A 85 -17.02 -5.01 10.03
C ARG A 85 -17.60 -3.70 10.58
N VAL A 86 -16.72 -2.78 10.98
CA VAL A 86 -17.08 -1.45 11.47
C VAL A 86 -17.76 -0.64 10.36
N ILE A 87 -17.32 -0.83 9.10
CA ILE A 87 -17.94 -0.20 7.95
C ILE A 87 -18.70 -1.20 7.07
N ASP A 88 -19.85 -0.77 6.58
CA ASP A 88 -20.63 -1.54 5.60
C ASP A 88 -19.96 -1.53 4.22
N PHE A 89 -19.85 -2.70 3.60
CA PHE A 89 -19.35 -2.90 2.23
C PHE A 89 -20.47 -3.16 1.22
N PHE A 90 -21.72 -3.27 1.65
CA PHE A 90 -22.89 -3.29 0.77
C PHE A 90 -23.22 -1.86 0.30
N ARG A 91 -22.42 -1.37 -0.65
CA ARG A 91 -22.43 0.01 -1.11
C ARG A 91 -22.80 0.14 -2.59
N THR A 92 -23.11 1.36 -3.00
CA THR A 92 -23.45 1.65 -4.40
C THR A 92 -22.22 1.60 -5.30
N TRP A 93 -22.43 1.48 -6.61
CA TRP A 93 -21.34 1.60 -7.60
C TRP A 93 -20.54 2.90 -7.43
N LYS A 94 -21.21 4.02 -7.11
CA LYS A 94 -20.57 5.31 -6.92
C LYS A 94 -19.57 5.27 -5.77
N ASP A 95 -19.92 4.62 -4.66
CA ASP A 95 -19.04 4.47 -3.50
C ASP A 95 -17.82 3.63 -3.84
N TYR A 96 -17.99 2.52 -4.57
CA TYR A 96 -16.86 1.72 -5.04
C TYR A 96 -15.98 2.46 -6.04
N LYS A 97 -16.54 3.34 -6.87
CA LYS A 97 -15.77 4.16 -7.82
C LYS A 97 -14.82 5.14 -7.10
N TYR A 98 -15.31 5.82 -6.06
CA TYR A 98 -14.58 6.89 -5.38
C TYR A 98 -13.88 6.45 -4.08
N GLY A 99 -14.20 5.28 -3.54
CA GLY A 99 -13.68 4.80 -2.27
C GLY A 99 -14.52 5.21 -1.07
N PHE A 100 -14.35 4.49 0.03
CA PHE A 100 -15.04 4.74 1.30
C PHE A 100 -14.24 4.16 2.48
N GLY A 101 -14.53 4.62 3.70
CA GLY A 101 -13.81 4.22 4.91
C GLY A 101 -12.55 5.05 5.19
N ASN A 102 -11.73 4.58 6.13
CA ASN A 102 -10.51 5.25 6.60
C ASN A 102 -9.28 4.38 6.30
N LYS A 103 -8.24 4.95 5.69
CA LYS A 103 -7.02 4.22 5.31
C LYS A 103 -6.28 3.66 6.54
N SER A 104 -6.42 4.31 7.69
CA SER A 104 -5.90 3.82 8.96
C SER A 104 -6.72 2.68 9.58
N ASP A 105 -7.94 2.42 9.09
CA ASP A 105 -8.88 1.42 9.60
C ASP A 105 -9.39 0.51 8.46
N GLU A 106 -10.70 0.25 8.38
CA GLU A 106 -11.34 -0.40 7.24
C GLU A 106 -11.61 0.59 6.10
N TYR A 107 -11.33 0.17 4.86
CA TYR A 107 -11.61 1.00 3.69
C TYR A 107 -11.63 0.21 2.38
N TRP A 108 -12.15 0.87 1.35
CA TRP A 108 -11.95 0.59 -0.06
C TRP A 108 -11.29 1.80 -0.71
N LEU A 109 -10.17 1.63 -1.41
CA LEU A 109 -9.39 2.74 -1.97
C LEU A 109 -10.17 3.52 -3.05
N GLY A 110 -11.02 2.81 -3.80
CA GLY A 110 -11.79 3.36 -4.91
C GLY A 110 -11.26 2.93 -6.26
N ASN A 111 -12.13 2.49 -7.16
CA ASN A 111 -11.75 1.91 -8.44
C ASN A 111 -10.95 2.89 -9.31
N HIS A 112 -11.27 4.18 -9.27
CA HIS A 112 -10.53 5.20 -10.02
C HIS A 112 -9.07 5.29 -9.55
N ARG A 113 -8.86 5.26 -8.23
CA ARG A 113 -7.53 5.30 -7.61
C ARG A 113 -6.77 4.01 -7.81
N ILE A 114 -7.45 2.86 -7.75
CA ILE A 114 -6.84 1.57 -8.06
C ILE A 114 -6.32 1.56 -9.50
N TYR A 115 -7.13 2.02 -10.47
CA TYR A 115 -6.72 2.13 -11.87
C TYR A 115 -5.50 3.05 -12.10
N GLU A 116 -5.32 4.06 -11.24
CA GLU A 116 -4.20 4.99 -11.31
C GLU A 116 -2.87 4.38 -10.82
N ILE A 117 -2.93 3.35 -9.98
CA ILE A 117 -1.74 2.75 -9.36
C ILE A 117 -1.36 1.39 -9.98
N VAL A 118 -2.30 0.70 -10.63
CA VAL A 118 -2.03 -0.57 -11.34
C VAL A 118 -1.39 -0.34 -12.71
#